data_AF-A0AAN8PWY8-F1
#
_entry.id   AF-A0AAN8PWY8-F1
#
_cell.length_a   1.000
_cell.length_b   1.000
_cell.length_c   1.000
_cell.angle_alpha   90.00
_cell.angle_beta   90.00
_cell.angle_gamma   90.00
#
_symmetry.space_group_name_H-M   'P 1'
#
loop_
_entity.id
_entity.type
_entity.pdbx_description
1 polymer ?
#
loop_
_entity_poly.entity_id
_entity_poly.type
_entity_poly.pdbx_seq_one_letter_code
_entity_poly.pdbx_strand_id
1 'polypeptide(L)'
;MQCLRKLSVSVSDNPERNLDLNDNIDELTKIIPDNKEINYNTWKRVDGEKNIKKMKLVNVNLKKSEFIGIIKTELEDFRMHVYRMKEQYQQMRRLKEQLPQNHMIVHMDFAENYTCRSVDEIQSAYWHQTAITLHPAVAYFKLDGSLQHRSFVVISNELAHNTSTVWSILDILVPQLKQMDANLEYIHYWTDSPSSQYRNKHIFHVIANHVELFNVAARWNYFEAGHGKGPCDGLGGATKRFADEVIKMGAAVIQDAADFFAWASTSTMREVKFL
;
A
#
# COMPACT_ATOMS: atom_id res chain seq x y z
N MET A 1 -18.75 -2.14 -14.67
CA MET A 1 -18.79 -3.54 -15.16
C MET A 1 -20.06 -4.32 -14.82
N GLN A 2 -20.51 -4.41 -13.56
CA GLN A 2 -21.72 -5.18 -13.21
C GLN A 2 -23.00 -4.73 -13.95
N CYS A 3 -23.19 -3.41 -14.14
CA CYS A 3 -24.33 -2.88 -14.89
C CYS A 3 -24.28 -3.31 -16.37
N LEU A 4 -23.11 -3.26 -17.00
CA LEU A 4 -22.92 -3.70 -18.39
C LEU A 4 -23.34 -5.16 -18.59
N ARG A 5 -23.02 -6.06 -17.65
CA ARG A 5 -23.51 -7.46 -17.68
C ARG A 5 -25.02 -7.56 -17.64
N LYS A 6 -25.68 -6.75 -16.80
CA LYS A 6 -27.16 -6.71 -16.73
C LYS A 6 -27.80 -6.17 -18.01
N LEU A 7 -27.04 -5.42 -18.81
CA LEU A 7 -27.42 -4.93 -20.13
C LEU A 7 -26.97 -5.88 -21.26
N SER A 8 -26.61 -7.12 -20.93
CA SER A 8 -26.16 -8.16 -21.87
C SER A 8 -24.88 -7.83 -22.64
N VAL A 9 -24.06 -6.91 -22.14
CA VAL A 9 -22.73 -6.65 -22.67
C VAL A 9 -21.76 -7.69 -22.12
N SER A 10 -21.05 -8.38 -23.02
CA SER A 10 -19.98 -9.30 -22.65
C SER A 10 -18.79 -8.54 -22.07
N VAL A 11 -18.52 -8.74 -20.77
CA VAL A 11 -17.36 -8.13 -20.09
C VAL A 11 -16.67 -9.18 -19.23
N SER A 12 -15.34 -9.24 -19.34
CA SER A 12 -14.49 -10.14 -18.54
C SER A 12 -14.58 -9.84 -17.05
N ASP A 13 -14.42 -10.86 -16.21
CA ASP A 13 -14.24 -10.71 -14.75
C ASP A 13 -12.97 -9.96 -14.40
N ASN A 14 -11.91 -10.09 -15.21
CA ASN A 14 -10.71 -9.30 -15.05
C ASN A 14 -10.94 -7.91 -15.69
N PRO A 15 -10.97 -6.82 -14.90
CA PRO A 15 -11.20 -5.48 -15.42
C PRO A 15 -10.19 -5.07 -16.50
N GLU A 16 -8.92 -5.48 -16.39
CA GLU A 16 -7.88 -5.12 -17.37
C GLU A 16 -8.11 -5.72 -18.76
N ARG A 17 -8.78 -6.88 -18.85
CA ARG A 17 -9.12 -7.50 -20.14
C ARG A 17 -10.25 -6.78 -20.88
N ASN A 18 -10.84 -5.79 -20.25
CA ASN A 18 -11.91 -4.98 -20.83
C ASN A 18 -11.42 -3.63 -21.33
N LEU A 19 -10.11 -3.37 -21.35
CA LEU A 19 -9.56 -2.11 -21.85
C LEU A 19 -9.91 -1.86 -23.32
N ASP A 20 -10.02 -2.92 -24.13
CA ASP A 20 -10.40 -2.87 -25.54
C ASP A 20 -11.88 -2.47 -25.74
N LEU A 21 -12.71 -2.53 -24.68
CA LEU A 21 -14.07 -1.99 -24.73
C LEU A 21 -14.06 -0.47 -24.92
N ASN A 22 -12.98 0.20 -24.51
CA ASN A 22 -12.83 1.64 -24.67
C ASN A 22 -12.73 2.00 -26.17
N ASP A 23 -11.99 1.20 -26.93
CA ASP A 23 -11.85 1.36 -28.39
C ASP A 23 -13.14 0.97 -29.16
N ASN A 24 -14.06 0.26 -28.49
CA ASN A 24 -15.35 -0.18 -29.01
C ASN A 24 -16.56 0.46 -28.32
N ILE A 25 -16.42 1.65 -27.70
CA ILE A 25 -17.56 2.30 -27.04
C ILE A 25 -18.71 2.57 -28.01
N ASP A 26 -18.43 2.83 -29.29
CA ASP A 26 -19.48 3.02 -30.28
C ASP A 26 -20.29 1.73 -30.49
N GLU A 27 -19.72 0.55 -30.26
CA GLU A 27 -20.47 -0.71 -30.20
C GLU A 27 -21.29 -0.84 -28.91
N LEU A 28 -20.78 -0.37 -27.76
CA LEU A 28 -21.56 -0.30 -26.51
C LEU A 28 -22.83 0.55 -26.67
N THR A 29 -22.75 1.64 -27.44
CA THR A 29 -23.93 2.47 -27.72
C THR A 29 -24.99 1.75 -28.55
N LYS A 30 -24.61 0.78 -29.40
CA LYS A 30 -25.55 -0.02 -30.20
C LYS A 30 -26.26 -1.10 -29.37
N ILE A 31 -25.59 -1.63 -28.34
CA ILE A 31 -26.13 -2.71 -27.50
C ILE A 31 -27.11 -2.18 -26.45
N ILE A 32 -26.91 -0.96 -25.97
CA ILE A 32 -27.75 -0.36 -24.93
C ILE A 32 -29.04 0.22 -25.56
N PRO A 33 -30.25 -0.21 -25.15
CA PRO A 33 -31.51 0.27 -25.74
C PRO A 33 -31.74 1.78 -25.53
N ASP A 34 -32.22 2.49 -26.56
CA ASP A 34 -32.40 3.96 -26.53
C ASP A 34 -33.45 4.47 -25.53
N ASN A 35 -34.44 3.64 -25.18
CA ASN A 35 -35.61 4.05 -24.38
C ASN A 35 -35.58 3.57 -22.93
N LYS A 36 -34.42 3.21 -22.38
CA LYS A 36 -34.32 2.66 -21.02
C LYS A 36 -33.52 3.57 -20.10
N GLU A 37 -34.18 4.02 -19.05
CA GLU A 37 -33.55 4.49 -17.83
C GLU A 37 -32.63 3.40 -17.26
N ILE A 38 -31.35 3.72 -17.09
CA ILE A 38 -30.31 2.76 -16.70
C ILE A 38 -30.09 2.86 -15.20
N ASN A 39 -30.48 1.78 -14.51
CA ASN A 39 -30.27 1.62 -13.08
C ASN A 39 -28.93 0.94 -12.80
N TYR A 40 -28.06 1.60 -12.04
CA TYR A 40 -26.79 1.03 -11.60
C TYR A 40 -26.40 1.50 -10.20
N ASN A 41 -25.54 0.71 -9.56
CA ASN A 41 -25.02 1.04 -8.24
C ASN A 41 -23.66 1.71 -8.39
N THR A 42 -23.44 2.80 -7.68
CA THR A 42 -22.15 3.50 -7.62
C THR A 42 -21.86 3.98 -6.21
N TRP A 43 -20.58 4.15 -5.88
CA TRP A 43 -20.16 4.69 -4.59
C TRP A 43 -20.21 6.20 -4.61
N LYS A 44 -21.01 6.82 -3.74
CA LYS A 44 -21.03 8.27 -3.54
C LYS A 44 -20.73 8.62 -2.09
N ARG A 45 -20.05 9.77 -1.90
CA ARG A 45 -19.94 10.41 -0.59
C ARG A 45 -21.31 10.97 -0.24
N VAL A 46 -21.87 10.49 0.86
CA VAL A 46 -23.12 11.00 1.43
C VAL A 46 -22.84 11.56 2.82
N ASP A 47 -23.56 12.61 3.18
CA ASP A 47 -23.47 13.19 4.52
C ASP A 47 -24.06 12.19 5.53
N GLY A 48 -23.23 11.79 6.49
CA GLY A 48 -23.66 10.99 7.64
C GLY A 48 -24.05 11.88 8.82
N GLU A 49 -24.55 11.25 9.88
CA GLU A 49 -24.72 11.92 11.17
C GLU A 49 -23.40 12.56 11.63
N LYS A 50 -23.48 13.78 12.18
CA LYS A 50 -22.35 14.58 12.68
C LYS A 50 -21.34 15.06 11.61
N ASN A 51 -21.79 15.40 10.40
CA ASN A 51 -20.94 15.95 9.31
C ASN A 51 -19.79 15.03 8.84
N ILE A 52 -19.83 13.74 9.18
CA ILE A 52 -18.86 12.77 8.67
C ILE A 52 -19.36 12.27 7.32
N LYS A 53 -18.65 12.62 6.24
CA LYS A 53 -18.92 12.09 4.91
C LYS A 53 -18.58 10.61 4.86
N LYS A 54 -19.56 9.76 4.57
CA LYS A 54 -19.39 8.31 4.43
C LYS A 54 -19.57 7.91 2.97
N MET A 55 -18.77 6.96 2.50
CA MET A 55 -19.01 6.33 1.20
C MET A 55 -20.17 5.35 1.36
N LYS A 56 -21.23 5.52 0.57
CA LYS A 56 -22.31 4.55 0.48
C LYS A 56 -22.51 4.12 -0.96
N LEU A 57 -22.87 2.86 -1.12
CA LEU A 57 -23.37 2.34 -2.38
C LEU A 57 -24.79 2.88 -2.58
N VAL A 58 -25.00 3.66 -3.63
CA VAL A 58 -26.30 4.24 -3.96
C VAL A 58 -26.76 3.73 -5.32
N ASN A 59 -28.06 3.52 -5.46
CA ASN A 59 -28.67 3.22 -6.74
C ASN A 59 -28.95 4.54 -7.47
N VAL A 60 -28.50 4.63 -8.72
CA VAL A 60 -28.65 5.81 -9.57
C VAL A 60 -29.36 5.36 -10.84
N ASN A 61 -30.31 6.18 -11.27
CA ASN A 61 -31.03 6.03 -12.51
C ASN A 61 -30.62 7.20 -13.44
N LEU A 62 -30.11 6.89 -14.63
CA LEU A 62 -29.67 7.87 -15.62
C LEU A 62 -30.21 7.55 -17.01
N LYS A 63 -30.25 8.59 -17.87
CA LYS A 63 -30.51 8.39 -19.30
C LYS A 63 -29.32 7.68 -19.97
N LYS A 64 -29.57 7.00 -21.08
CA LYS A 64 -28.54 6.32 -21.88
C LYS A 64 -27.35 7.23 -22.20
N SER A 65 -27.59 8.45 -22.70
CA SER A 65 -26.53 9.38 -23.08
C SER A 65 -25.62 9.76 -21.91
N GLU A 66 -26.20 10.02 -20.75
CA GLU A 66 -25.46 10.35 -19.52
C GLU A 66 -24.63 9.15 -19.03
N PHE A 67 -25.24 7.97 -19.01
CA PHE A 67 -24.57 6.74 -18.61
C PHE A 67 -23.40 6.39 -19.53
N ILE A 68 -23.57 6.53 -20.86
CA ILE A 68 -22.49 6.35 -21.82
C ILE A 68 -21.35 7.31 -21.53
N GLY A 69 -21.65 8.61 -21.30
CA GLY A 69 -20.62 9.60 -20.97
C GLY A 69 -19.80 9.25 -19.73
N ILE A 70 -20.47 8.73 -18.68
CA ILE A 70 -19.78 8.23 -17.46
C ILE A 70 -18.88 7.05 -17.80
N ILE A 71 -19.37 6.06 -18.55
CA ILE A 71 -18.55 4.91 -18.94
C ILE A 71 -17.35 5.32 -19.77
N LYS A 72 -17.49 6.25 -20.73
CA LYS A 72 -16.35 6.76 -21.52
C LYS A 72 -15.25 7.28 -20.59
N THR A 73 -15.66 8.16 -19.68
CA THR A 73 -14.74 8.80 -18.73
C THR A 73 -14.09 7.77 -17.81
N GLU A 74 -14.87 6.87 -17.20
CA GLU A 74 -14.36 5.84 -16.28
C GLU A 74 -13.43 4.85 -16.99
N LEU A 75 -13.71 4.47 -18.25
CA LEU A 75 -12.85 3.59 -19.03
C LEU A 75 -11.54 4.27 -19.45
N GLU A 76 -11.59 5.54 -19.85
CA GLU A 76 -10.38 6.34 -20.13
C GLU A 76 -9.50 6.48 -18.88
N ASP A 77 -10.09 6.84 -17.74
CA ASP A 77 -9.40 6.93 -16.46
C ASP A 77 -8.77 5.58 -16.06
N PHE A 78 -9.54 4.49 -16.22
CA PHE A 78 -9.06 3.14 -15.94
C PHE A 78 -7.93 2.71 -16.88
N ARG A 79 -7.97 3.08 -18.17
CA ARG A 79 -6.89 2.81 -19.14
C ARG A 79 -5.61 3.51 -18.72
N MET A 80 -5.70 4.79 -18.38
CA MET A 80 -4.54 5.56 -17.90
C MET A 80 -3.99 5.00 -16.60
N HIS A 81 -4.87 4.58 -15.69
CA HIS A 81 -4.51 3.93 -14.44
C HIS A 81 -3.72 2.62 -14.68
N VAL A 82 -4.23 1.72 -15.53
CA VAL A 82 -3.53 0.46 -15.87
C VAL A 82 -2.21 0.73 -16.59
N TYR A 83 -2.15 1.72 -17.47
CA TYR A 83 -0.91 2.12 -18.14
C TYR A 83 0.14 2.58 -17.12
N ARG A 84 -0.20 3.51 -16.21
CA ARG A 84 0.71 4.00 -15.16
C ARG A 84 1.20 2.87 -14.26
N MET A 85 0.30 2.00 -13.82
CA MET A 85 0.64 0.82 -13.04
C MET A 85 1.68 -0.03 -13.77
N LYS A 86 1.42 -0.43 -15.03
CA LYS A 86 2.34 -1.26 -15.81
C LYS A 86 3.71 -0.61 -15.98
N GLU A 87 3.73 0.68 -16.29
CA GLU A 87 4.99 1.42 -16.48
C GLU A 87 5.80 1.51 -15.17
N GLN A 88 5.17 1.83 -14.04
CA GLN A 88 5.85 1.91 -12.74
C GLN A 88 6.44 0.57 -12.31
N TYR A 89 5.69 -0.53 -12.49
CA TYR A 89 6.21 -1.88 -12.22
C TYR A 89 7.38 -2.24 -13.14
N GLN A 90 7.33 -1.84 -14.41
CA GLN A 90 8.46 -2.00 -15.33
C GLN A 90 9.67 -1.17 -14.90
N GLN A 91 9.47 0.08 -14.46
CA GLN A 91 10.54 0.94 -13.95
C GLN A 91 11.20 0.35 -12.70
N MET A 92 10.42 -0.15 -11.76
CA MET A 92 10.93 -0.87 -10.59
C MET A 92 11.76 -2.10 -11.00
N ARG A 93 11.27 -2.90 -11.96
CA ARG A 93 12.00 -4.06 -12.46
C ARG A 93 13.34 -3.67 -13.10
N ARG A 94 13.33 -2.69 -14.01
CA ARG A 94 14.54 -2.16 -14.65
C ARG A 94 15.53 -1.63 -13.61
N LEU A 95 15.04 -0.92 -12.59
CA LEU A 95 15.86 -0.39 -11.51
C LEU A 95 16.53 -1.51 -10.69
N LYS A 96 15.82 -2.62 -10.40
CA LYS A 96 16.41 -3.79 -9.73
C LYS A 96 17.49 -4.47 -10.57
N GLU A 97 17.26 -4.60 -11.88
CA GLU A 97 18.22 -5.21 -12.82
C GLU A 97 19.48 -4.35 -12.99
N GLN A 98 19.32 -3.02 -13.00
CA GLN A 98 20.37 -2.05 -13.30
C GLN A 98 20.80 -1.21 -12.09
N LEU A 99 20.52 -1.67 -10.87
CA LEU A 99 20.82 -0.92 -9.65
C LEU A 99 22.32 -0.57 -9.61
N PRO A 100 22.72 0.70 -9.48
CA PRO A 100 24.14 1.03 -9.35
C PRO A 100 24.74 0.46 -8.06
N GLN A 101 26.07 0.32 -8.04
CA GLN A 101 26.78 0.07 -6.77
C GLN A 101 26.54 1.25 -5.83
N ASN A 102 26.54 1.02 -4.51
CA ASN A 102 26.30 2.05 -3.49
C ASN A 102 24.90 2.70 -3.55
N HIS A 103 23.96 2.13 -4.30
CA HIS A 103 22.56 2.55 -4.32
C HIS A 103 21.68 1.50 -3.63
N MET A 104 20.63 1.97 -2.96
CA MET A 104 19.61 1.10 -2.37
C MET A 104 18.22 1.43 -2.89
N ILE A 105 17.42 0.40 -3.11
CA ILE A 105 15.98 0.54 -3.35
C ILE A 105 15.28 0.19 -2.03
N VAL A 106 14.48 1.09 -1.50
CA VAL A 106 13.75 0.86 -0.24
C VAL A 106 12.26 0.83 -0.56
N HIS A 107 11.68 -0.37 -0.57
CA HIS A 107 10.24 -0.53 -0.59
C HIS A 107 9.74 -0.45 0.85
N MET A 108 8.78 0.41 1.15
CA MET A 108 8.19 0.47 2.48
C MET A 108 6.69 0.72 2.43
N ASP A 109 5.96 0.15 3.38
CA ASP A 109 4.51 0.32 3.51
C ASP A 109 4.04 0.15 4.95
N PHE A 110 2.86 0.66 5.27
CA PHE A 110 2.18 0.36 6.54
C PHE A 110 1.47 -0.98 6.42
N ALA A 111 1.77 -1.93 7.30
CA ALA A 111 0.89 -3.06 7.49
C ALA A 111 -0.36 -2.61 8.25
N GLU A 112 -1.50 -3.30 8.06
CA GLU A 112 -2.64 -3.13 8.95
C GLU A 112 -2.20 -3.36 10.41
N ASN A 113 -2.64 -2.48 11.31
CA ASN A 113 -2.30 -2.52 12.73
C ASN A 113 -2.52 -3.91 13.30
N TYR A 114 -1.52 -4.39 14.03
CA TYR A 114 -1.60 -5.63 14.77
C TYR A 114 -2.42 -5.39 16.04
N THR A 115 -3.38 -6.27 16.32
CA THR A 115 -4.18 -6.19 17.55
C THR A 115 -3.65 -7.24 18.51
N CYS A 116 -3.11 -6.80 19.65
CA CYS A 116 -2.67 -7.69 20.72
C CYS A 116 -3.88 -8.44 21.27
N ARG A 117 -3.84 -9.77 21.20
CA ARG A 117 -4.86 -10.65 21.77
C ARG A 117 -4.21 -11.52 22.84
N SER A 118 -4.96 -11.81 23.89
CA SER A 118 -4.57 -12.80 24.90
C SER A 118 -5.40 -14.08 24.72
N VAL A 119 -4.82 -15.24 25.07
CA VAL A 119 -5.53 -16.52 25.03
C VAL A 119 -6.53 -16.63 26.19
N ASP A 120 -6.17 -16.06 27.35
CA ASP A 120 -7.00 -15.99 28.55
C ASP A 120 -7.56 -14.57 28.75
N GLU A 121 -8.43 -14.12 27.84
CA GLU A 121 -9.11 -12.84 27.98
C GLU A 121 -10.30 -12.94 28.94
N ILE A 122 -10.23 -12.20 30.05
CA ILE A 122 -11.40 -11.89 30.87
C ILE A 122 -12.33 -10.97 30.05
N GLN A 123 -13.65 -11.07 30.21
CA GLN A 123 -14.65 -10.35 29.40
C GLN A 123 -14.42 -8.83 29.29
N SER A 124 -13.71 -8.21 30.25
CA SER A 124 -13.31 -6.80 30.23
C SER A 124 -12.15 -6.48 29.28
N ALA A 125 -11.21 -7.40 29.05
CA ALA A 125 -10.07 -7.25 28.13
C ALA A 125 -10.50 -7.19 26.65
N TYR A 126 -11.67 -7.76 26.33
CA TYR A 126 -12.26 -7.74 25.00
C TYR A 126 -12.59 -6.31 24.50
N TRP A 127 -12.79 -5.34 25.40
CA TRP A 127 -13.18 -3.97 25.03
C TRP A 127 -12.00 -3.01 24.83
N HIS A 128 -10.79 -3.36 25.26
CA HIS A 128 -9.60 -2.50 25.21
C HIS A 128 -8.38 -3.24 24.67
N GLN A 129 -8.46 -3.69 23.42
CA GLN A 129 -7.33 -4.33 22.75
C GLN A 129 -6.29 -3.28 22.32
N THR A 130 -5.05 -3.43 22.80
CA THR A 130 -3.92 -2.62 22.35
C THR A 130 -3.62 -2.93 20.89
N ALA A 131 -3.48 -1.87 20.08
CA ALA A 131 -3.03 -1.99 18.71
C ALA A 131 -1.56 -1.55 18.59
N ILE A 132 -0.86 -2.10 17.61
CA ILE A 132 0.54 -1.82 17.30
C ILE A 132 0.63 -1.55 15.80
N THR A 133 1.38 -0.51 15.43
CA THR A 133 1.77 -0.27 14.04
C THR A 133 3.00 -1.09 13.70
N LEU A 134 2.91 -1.84 12.61
CA LEU A 134 4.05 -2.48 11.97
C LEU A 134 4.32 -1.81 10.64
N HIS A 135 5.54 -1.33 10.45
CA HIS A 135 5.99 -0.72 9.21
C HIS A 135 7.11 -1.55 8.57
N PRO A 136 6.75 -2.54 7.72
CA PRO A 136 7.71 -3.31 6.97
C PRO A 136 8.43 -2.47 5.90
N ALA A 137 9.74 -2.63 5.84
CA ALA A 137 10.60 -2.06 4.81
C ALA A 137 11.55 -3.14 4.26
N VAL A 138 11.69 -3.20 2.94
CA VAL A 138 12.58 -4.13 2.24
C VAL A 138 13.57 -3.34 1.41
N ALA A 139 14.84 -3.41 1.81
CA ALA A 139 15.95 -2.76 1.14
C ALA A 139 16.62 -3.72 0.16
N TYR A 140 16.71 -3.37 -1.11
CA TYR A 140 17.49 -4.07 -2.13
C TYR A 140 18.78 -3.32 -2.41
N PHE A 141 19.89 -4.06 -2.51
CA PHE A 141 21.23 -3.50 -2.69
C PHE A 141 22.10 -4.46 -3.51
N LYS A 142 23.22 -3.98 -4.06
CA LYS A 142 24.20 -4.84 -4.73
C LYS A 142 25.32 -5.25 -3.80
N LEU A 143 25.57 -6.56 -3.75
CA LEU A 143 26.74 -7.15 -3.10
C LEU A 143 27.41 -8.10 -4.11
N ASP A 144 28.70 -7.87 -4.38
CA ASP A 144 29.49 -8.65 -5.34
C ASP A 144 28.82 -8.80 -6.72
N GLY A 145 28.20 -7.72 -7.19
CA GLY A 145 27.48 -7.68 -8.49
C GLY A 145 26.11 -8.35 -8.48
N SER A 146 25.72 -9.03 -7.40
CA SER A 146 24.42 -9.68 -7.23
C SER A 146 23.43 -8.80 -6.49
N LEU A 147 22.15 -8.85 -6.88
CA LEU A 147 21.08 -8.16 -6.16
C LEU A 147 20.73 -8.95 -4.89
N GLN A 148 20.97 -8.33 -3.74
CA GLN A 148 20.61 -8.83 -2.42
C GLN A 148 19.47 -7.99 -1.83
N HIS A 149 18.90 -8.49 -0.74
CA HIS A 149 17.88 -7.75 -0.01
C HIS A 149 17.99 -7.98 1.50
N ARG A 150 17.51 -7.01 2.27
CA ARG A 150 17.35 -7.12 3.72
C ARG A 150 15.99 -6.57 4.13
N SER A 151 15.36 -7.29 5.05
CA SER A 151 14.03 -6.96 5.56
C SER A 151 14.12 -6.29 6.92
N PHE A 152 13.28 -5.28 7.11
CA PHE A 152 13.14 -4.52 8.34
C PHE A 152 11.67 -4.44 8.71
N VAL A 153 11.37 -4.42 10.00
CA VAL A 153 10.03 -4.10 10.50
C VAL A 153 10.20 -3.12 11.64
N VAL A 154 9.76 -1.88 11.42
CA VAL A 154 9.69 -0.88 12.50
C VAL A 154 8.41 -1.13 13.29
N ILE A 155 8.54 -1.23 14.60
CA ILE A 155 7.43 -1.49 15.53
C ILE A 155 7.15 -0.21 16.31
N SER A 156 5.87 0.21 16.36
CA SER A 156 5.48 1.42 17.08
C SER A 156 4.13 1.30 17.76
N ASN A 157 3.99 1.96 18.92
CA ASN A 157 2.72 2.20 19.57
C ASN A 157 1.95 3.40 18.95
N GLU A 158 2.58 4.18 18.08
CA GLU A 158 1.90 5.25 17.33
C GLU A 158 1.01 4.62 16.25
N LEU A 159 -0.31 4.86 16.33
CA LEU A 159 -1.31 4.30 15.43
C LEU A 159 -1.61 5.20 14.24
N ALA A 160 -1.14 6.45 14.28
CA ALA A 160 -1.33 7.38 13.19
C ALA A 160 -0.47 6.98 11.99
N HIS A 161 -1.12 6.60 10.89
CA HIS A 161 -0.45 6.41 9.60
C HIS A 161 -0.41 7.75 8.87
N ASN A 162 0.48 8.63 9.33
CA ASN A 162 0.64 9.98 8.80
C ASN A 162 2.12 10.28 8.50
N THR A 163 2.39 11.48 8.00
CA THR A 163 3.76 11.84 7.60
C THR A 163 4.73 12.02 8.76
N SER A 164 4.28 12.42 9.95
CA SER A 164 5.18 12.49 11.11
C SER A 164 5.67 11.10 11.51
N THR A 165 4.81 10.08 11.43
CA THR A 165 5.21 8.69 11.66
C THR A 165 6.20 8.21 10.61
N VAL A 166 5.97 8.54 9.33
CA VAL A 166 6.94 8.24 8.25
C VAL A 166 8.29 8.90 8.50
N TRP A 167 8.31 10.15 8.97
CA TRP A 167 9.55 10.84 9.34
C TRP A 167 10.31 10.08 10.43
N SER A 168 9.65 9.73 11.53
CA SER A 168 10.27 8.96 12.63
C SER A 168 10.81 7.60 12.16
N ILE A 169 10.10 6.95 11.23
CA ILE A 169 10.56 5.70 10.61
C ILE A 169 11.84 5.93 9.82
N LEU A 170 11.94 7.00 9.02
CA LEU A 170 13.15 7.31 8.25
C LEU A 170 14.34 7.64 9.16
N ASP A 171 14.12 8.38 10.24
CA ASP A 171 15.14 8.70 11.25
C ASP A 171 15.78 7.45 11.87
N ILE A 172 15.01 6.35 11.99
CA ILE A 172 15.53 5.08 12.49
C ILE A 172 16.09 4.22 11.35
N LEU A 173 15.39 4.13 10.22
CA LEU A 173 15.73 3.22 9.13
C LEU A 173 16.99 3.65 8.36
N VAL A 174 17.14 4.93 8.01
CA VAL A 174 18.25 5.39 7.16
C VAL A 174 19.62 5.14 7.82
N PRO A 175 19.83 5.38 9.13
CA PRO A 175 21.04 4.94 9.81
C PRO A 175 21.34 3.45 9.67
N GLN A 176 20.31 2.59 9.69
CA GLN A 176 20.50 1.14 9.51
C GLN A 176 20.97 0.80 8.09
N LEU A 177 20.45 1.50 7.09
CA LEU A 177 20.87 1.33 5.69
C LEU A 177 22.34 1.75 5.51
N LYS A 178 22.76 2.86 6.12
CA LYS A 178 24.15 3.34 6.09
C LYS A 178 25.12 2.42 6.84
N GLN A 179 24.64 1.70 7.86
CA GLN A 179 25.45 0.66 8.52
C GLN A 179 25.63 -0.58 7.63
N MET A 180 24.70 -0.88 6.72
CA MET A 180 24.85 -1.97 5.76
C MET A 180 25.83 -1.63 4.65
N ASP A 181 25.84 -0.38 4.20
CA ASP A 181 26.77 0.13 3.21
C ASP A 181 27.27 1.52 3.62
N ALA A 182 28.50 1.56 4.14
CA ALA A 182 29.13 2.79 4.59
C ALA A 182 29.35 3.80 3.44
N ASN A 183 29.35 3.34 2.19
CA ASN A 183 29.49 4.16 0.99
C ASN A 183 28.14 4.47 0.34
N LEU A 184 27.01 4.23 1.00
CA LEU A 184 25.69 4.49 0.45
C LEU A 184 25.57 5.92 -0.11
N GLU A 185 25.41 6.03 -1.43
CA GLU A 185 25.38 7.30 -2.16
C GLU A 185 23.93 7.75 -2.45
N TYR A 186 23.03 6.80 -2.68
CA TYR A 186 21.68 7.12 -3.15
C TYR A 186 20.60 6.13 -2.69
N ILE A 187 19.44 6.66 -2.28
CA ILE A 187 18.27 5.86 -1.92
C ILE A 187 17.11 6.10 -2.92
N HIS A 188 16.55 5.01 -3.42
CA HIS A 188 15.35 5.00 -4.25
C HIS A 188 14.17 4.49 -3.41
N TYR A 189 13.40 5.40 -2.81
CA TYR A 189 12.20 5.02 -2.08
C TYR A 189 11.08 4.61 -3.04
N TRP A 190 10.32 3.59 -2.66
CA TRP A 190 9.14 3.13 -3.35
C TRP A 190 8.03 2.81 -2.33
N THR A 191 6.91 3.49 -2.49
CA THR A 191 5.75 3.35 -1.59
C THR A 191 4.45 3.39 -2.40
N ASP A 192 3.34 3.01 -1.76
CA ASP A 192 2.03 3.41 -2.26
C ASP A 192 1.87 4.95 -2.21
N SER A 193 0.80 5.48 -2.80
CA SER A 193 0.55 6.91 -2.98
C SER A 193 -0.57 7.55 -2.12
N PRO A 194 -0.96 7.04 -0.92
CA PRO A 194 -1.92 7.75 -0.08
C PRO A 194 -1.34 9.10 0.37
N SER A 195 -2.13 10.16 0.18
CA SER A 195 -1.68 11.52 0.45
C SER A 195 -1.45 11.82 1.93
N SER A 196 -2.14 11.12 2.83
CA SER A 196 -1.95 11.24 4.28
C SER A 196 -0.58 10.75 4.74
N GLN A 197 0.07 9.85 4.00
CA GLN A 197 1.31 9.18 4.40
C GLN A 197 2.48 9.64 3.54
N TYR A 198 2.50 9.24 2.26
CA TYR A 198 3.69 9.33 1.41
C TYR A 198 3.60 10.40 0.31
N ARG A 199 2.41 10.72 -0.19
CA ARG A 199 2.25 11.66 -1.32
C ARG A 199 1.75 13.02 -0.83
N ASN A 200 2.65 13.80 -0.22
CA ASN A 200 2.34 15.13 0.32
C ASN A 200 3.58 16.04 0.38
N LYS A 201 3.34 17.32 0.68
CA LYS A 201 4.37 18.37 0.78
C LYS A 201 5.50 18.08 1.77
N HIS A 202 5.24 17.30 2.81
CA HIS A 202 6.26 16.98 3.81
C HIS A 202 7.27 15.99 3.24
N ILE A 203 6.82 14.96 2.50
CA ILE A 203 7.74 14.07 1.78
C ILE A 203 8.55 14.82 0.70
N PHE A 204 7.96 15.81 0.03
CA PHE A 204 8.75 16.70 -0.84
C PHE A 204 9.84 17.45 -0.07
N HIS A 205 9.55 17.95 1.12
CA HIS A 205 10.55 18.59 1.98
C HIS A 205 11.65 17.60 2.41
N VAL A 206 11.28 16.36 2.78
CA VAL A 206 12.25 15.30 3.11
C VAL A 206 13.20 15.06 1.94
N ILE A 207 12.68 14.88 0.72
CA ILE A 207 13.51 14.63 -0.46
C ILE A 207 14.38 15.84 -0.81
N ALA A 208 13.82 17.05 -0.78
CA ALA A 208 14.55 18.27 -1.11
C ALA A 208 15.76 18.50 -0.18
N ASN A 209 15.66 18.09 1.08
CA ASN A 209 16.71 18.28 2.09
C ASN A 209 17.39 16.95 2.49
N HIS A 210 17.21 15.87 1.72
CA HIS A 210 17.60 14.52 2.15
C HIS A 210 19.10 14.40 2.45
N VAL A 211 19.93 15.13 1.71
CA VAL A 211 21.38 15.19 1.95
C VAL A 211 21.70 15.89 3.26
N GLU A 212 21.02 16.99 3.59
CA GLU A 212 21.23 17.69 4.86
C GLU A 212 20.73 16.86 6.04
N LEU A 213 19.60 16.17 5.87
CA LEU A 213 18.94 15.40 6.91
C LEU A 213 19.65 14.06 7.21
N PHE A 214 20.10 13.36 6.17
CA PHE A 214 20.59 11.98 6.29
C PHE A 214 22.00 11.77 5.73
N ASN A 215 22.61 12.80 5.14
CA ASN A 215 23.91 12.72 4.46
C ASN A 215 23.94 11.59 3.41
N VAL A 216 22.90 11.55 2.57
CA VAL A 216 22.74 10.66 1.42
C VAL A 216 21.70 11.27 0.47
N ALA A 217 21.89 11.17 -0.84
CA ALA A 217 20.91 11.65 -1.81
C ALA A 217 19.74 10.66 -1.94
N ALA A 218 18.56 11.14 -2.35
CA ALA A 218 17.43 10.25 -2.56
C ALA A 218 16.43 10.75 -3.61
N ARG A 219 15.62 9.82 -4.10
CA ARG A 219 14.37 10.10 -4.81
C ARG A 219 13.23 9.27 -4.23
N TRP A 220 12.01 9.79 -4.35
CA TRP A 220 10.80 9.07 -3.97
C TRP A 220 9.98 8.72 -5.21
N ASN A 221 9.71 7.43 -5.40
CA ASN A 221 8.85 6.93 -6.46
C ASN A 221 7.57 6.37 -5.84
N TYR A 222 6.49 6.41 -6.61
CA TYR A 222 5.17 5.97 -6.16
C TYR A 222 4.62 4.90 -7.08
N PHE A 223 3.94 3.92 -6.48
CA PHE A 223 3.01 3.06 -7.20
C PHE A 223 1.66 3.76 -7.38
N GLU A 224 0.98 3.38 -8.44
CA GLU A 224 -0.38 3.78 -8.74
C GLU A 224 -1.30 3.29 -7.60
N ALA A 225 -2.21 4.15 -7.15
CA ALA A 225 -3.05 3.88 -5.99
C ALA A 225 -3.77 2.52 -6.08
N GLY A 226 -3.76 1.75 -4.99
CA GLY A 226 -4.35 0.40 -4.95
C GLY A 226 -3.52 -0.69 -5.62
N HIS A 227 -2.36 -0.34 -6.19
CA HIS A 227 -1.41 -1.27 -6.80
C HIS A 227 -0.03 -1.23 -6.13
N GLY A 228 0.06 -0.74 -4.89
CA GLY A 228 1.30 -0.75 -4.09
C GLY A 228 1.69 -2.10 -3.50
N LYS A 229 0.94 -3.19 -3.82
CA LYS A 229 1.22 -4.51 -3.25
C LYS A 229 2.63 -4.97 -3.56
N GLY A 230 3.33 -5.46 -2.54
CA GLY A 230 4.74 -5.70 -2.62
C GLY A 230 5.28 -6.66 -1.57
N PRO A 231 6.62 -6.73 -1.45
CA PRO A 231 7.27 -7.57 -0.45
C PRO A 231 6.89 -7.16 0.98
N CYS A 232 6.49 -5.90 1.20
CA CYS A 232 6.05 -5.37 2.50
C CYS A 232 4.78 -6.06 3.01
N ASP A 233 3.80 -6.35 2.14
CA ASP A 233 2.58 -7.08 2.52
C ASP A 233 2.91 -8.49 3.05
N GLY A 234 3.81 -9.18 2.34
CA GLY A 234 4.27 -10.52 2.72
C GLY A 234 5.02 -10.51 4.05
N LEU A 235 5.92 -9.52 4.23
CA LEU A 235 6.70 -9.36 5.46
C LEU A 235 5.81 -9.02 6.67
N GLY A 236 4.92 -8.03 6.52
CA GLY A 236 3.96 -7.65 7.56
C GLY A 236 3.01 -8.79 7.90
N GLY A 237 2.46 -9.46 6.88
CA GLY A 237 1.57 -10.62 7.06
C GLY A 237 2.25 -11.83 7.71
N ALA A 238 3.51 -12.12 7.37
CA ALA A 238 4.27 -13.20 8.00
C ALA A 238 4.59 -12.87 9.47
N THR A 239 5.04 -11.64 9.75
CA THR A 239 5.36 -11.18 11.11
C THR A 239 4.13 -11.30 12.03
N LYS A 240 2.96 -10.80 11.58
CA LYS A 240 1.72 -10.89 12.35
C LYS A 240 1.27 -12.33 12.60
N ARG A 241 1.30 -13.17 11.56
CA ARG A 241 0.93 -14.59 11.69
C ARG A 241 1.81 -15.33 12.69
N PHE A 242 3.11 -15.03 12.69
CA PHE A 242 4.03 -15.67 13.61
C PHE A 242 3.80 -15.22 15.06
N ALA A 243 3.54 -13.92 15.27
CA ALA A 243 3.13 -13.40 16.58
C ALA A 243 1.84 -14.09 17.08
N ASP A 244 0.82 -14.22 16.23
CA ASP A 244 -0.42 -14.91 16.58
C ASP A 244 -0.20 -16.40 16.93
N GLU A 245 0.72 -17.06 16.25
CA GLU A 245 1.02 -18.48 16.47
C GLU A 245 1.68 -18.70 17.84
N VAL A 246 2.70 -17.92 18.19
CA VAL A 246 3.40 -18.06 19.47
C VAL A 246 2.49 -17.72 20.66
N ILE A 247 1.58 -16.76 20.49
CA ILE A 247 0.57 -16.42 21.51
C ILE A 247 -0.37 -17.59 21.70
N LYS A 248 -0.92 -18.16 20.62
CA LYS A 248 -1.84 -19.31 20.67
C LYS A 248 -1.22 -20.56 21.28
N MET A 249 0.10 -20.74 21.09
CA MET A 249 0.85 -21.83 21.71
C MET A 249 1.16 -21.59 23.19
N GLY A 250 0.89 -20.40 23.73
CA GLY A 250 1.30 -20.00 25.08
C GLY A 250 2.81 -19.78 25.22
N ALA A 251 3.52 -19.63 24.11
CA ALA A 251 4.99 -19.50 24.08
C ALA A 251 5.46 -18.04 24.25
N ALA A 252 4.57 -17.06 24.05
CA ALA A 252 4.84 -15.65 24.27
C ALA A 252 3.59 -14.92 24.75
N VAL A 253 3.80 -13.82 25.48
CA VAL A 253 2.76 -12.84 25.84
C VAL A 253 3.15 -11.53 25.18
N ILE A 254 2.28 -11.00 24.32
CA ILE A 254 2.51 -9.76 23.58
C ILE A 254 1.33 -8.82 23.86
N GLN A 255 1.53 -7.83 24.73
CA GLN A 255 0.47 -6.91 25.15
C GLN A 255 0.63 -5.51 24.55
N ASP A 256 1.84 -5.14 24.15
CA ASP A 256 2.13 -3.86 23.54
C ASP A 256 3.32 -3.92 22.55
N ALA A 257 3.69 -2.76 22.00
CA ALA A 257 4.79 -2.63 21.04
C ALA A 257 6.15 -3.05 21.62
N ALA A 258 6.39 -2.82 22.91
CA ALA A 258 7.65 -3.18 23.56
C ALA A 258 7.76 -4.70 23.73
N ASP A 259 6.68 -5.36 24.15
CA ASP A 259 6.62 -6.83 24.20
C ASP A 259 6.80 -7.43 22.81
N PHE A 260 6.14 -6.85 21.79
CA PHE A 260 6.26 -7.32 20.42
C PHE A 260 7.72 -7.21 19.95
N PHE A 261 8.39 -6.08 20.20
CA PHE A 261 9.79 -5.88 19.83
C PHE A 261 10.72 -6.85 20.58
N ALA A 262 10.51 -7.04 21.89
CA ALA A 262 11.32 -7.93 22.72
C ALA A 262 11.21 -9.39 22.24
N TRP A 263 9.99 -9.84 21.95
CA TRP A 263 9.75 -11.16 21.34
C TRP A 263 10.39 -11.25 19.96
N ALA A 264 10.11 -10.30 19.07
CA ALA A 264 10.56 -10.34 17.68
C ALA A 264 12.09 -10.38 17.58
N SER A 265 12.78 -9.64 18.45
CA SER A 265 14.25 -9.60 18.54
C SER A 265 14.90 -10.92 18.95
N THR A 266 14.17 -11.81 19.63
CA THR A 266 14.64 -13.14 20.05
C THR A 266 14.03 -14.28 19.23
N SER A 267 13.21 -13.93 18.25
CA SER A 267 12.44 -14.86 17.44
C SER A 267 13.31 -15.62 16.41
N THR A 268 12.72 -16.62 15.75
CA THR A 268 13.39 -17.37 14.67
C THR A 268 13.48 -16.58 13.36
N MET A 269 12.90 -15.37 13.26
CA MET A 269 12.91 -14.51 12.07
C MET A 269 14.26 -13.80 11.88
N ARG A 270 15.37 -14.55 11.85
CA ARG A 270 16.75 -14.03 11.83
C ARG A 270 17.09 -13.15 10.62
N GLU A 271 16.38 -13.36 9.51
CA GLU A 271 16.55 -12.58 8.27
C GLU A 271 15.82 -11.22 8.29
N VAL A 272 15.07 -10.93 9.37
CA VAL A 272 14.36 -9.67 9.57
C VAL A 272 15.00 -8.91 10.71
N LYS A 273 15.36 -7.66 10.48
CA LYS A 273 15.79 -6.76 11.54
C LYS A 273 14.59 -5.98 12.08
N PHE A 274 14.23 -6.23 13.33
CA PHE A 274 13.22 -5.45 14.04
C PHE A 274 13.84 -4.17 14.58
N LEU A 275 13.10 -3.07 14.46
CA LEU A 275 13.52 -1.71 14.83
C LEU A 275 12.45 -1.03 15.69
#